data_AF-A0A8T9IKK7-F1
#
_entry.id   AF-A0A8T9IKK7-F1
#
_cell.length_a   1.000
_cell.length_b   1.000
_cell.length_c   1.000
_cell.angle_alpha   90.00
_cell.angle_beta   90.00
_cell.angle_gamma   90.00
#
_symmetry.space_group_name_H-M   'P 1'
#
loop_
_entity.id
_entity.type
_entity.pdbx_description
1 polymer ?
#
loop_
_entity_poly.entity_id
_entity_poly.type
_entity_poly.pdbx_seq_one_letter_code
_entity_poly.pdbx_strand_id
1 'polypeptide(L)' 'MNVVESLQKKLTRPEAAEYLGVSPRTLANWHSSGRVKIPFYKVGRKKTIYLKSDLDAYLASVRQSA' A
#
# COMPACT_ATOMS: atom_id res chain seq x y z
N MET A 1 -2.26 11.20 25.09
CA MET A 1 -1.62 10.33 24.08
C MET A 1 -2.28 10.64 22.75
N ASN A 2 -1.57 11.35 21.86
CA ASN A 2 -2.15 11.92 20.66
C ASN A 2 -2.42 10.80 19.65
N VAL A 3 -3.64 10.29 19.63
CA VAL A 3 -4.14 9.48 18.52
C VAL A 3 -4.34 10.46 17.38
N VAL A 4 -3.29 10.67 16.58
CA VAL A 4 -3.38 11.45 15.36
C VAL A 4 -4.32 10.65 14.46
N GLU A 5 -5.58 11.10 14.44
CA GLU A 5 -6.65 10.69 13.54
C GLU A 5 -6.20 10.96 12.12
N SER A 6 -5.30 10.11 11.66
CA SER A 6 -4.74 10.16 10.33
C SER A 6 -5.91 9.79 9.44
N LEU A 7 -6.41 10.77 8.70
CA LEU A 7 -7.35 10.61 7.61
C LEU A 7 -6.82 9.49 6.71
N GLN A 8 -7.19 8.25 7.02
CA GLN A 8 -6.63 7.04 6.42
C GLN A 8 -7.14 7.02 4.98
N LYS A 9 -6.41 7.68 4.08
CA LYS A 9 -6.75 7.77 2.68
C LYS A 9 -6.64 6.36 2.12
N LYS A 10 -7.81 5.78 1.89
CA LYS A 10 -8.04 4.44 1.35
C LYS A 10 -7.83 4.52 -0.15
N LEU A 11 -6.73 3.97 -0.62
CA LEU A 11 -6.35 3.95 -2.02
C LEU A 11 -6.73 2.61 -2.62
N THR A 12 -7.36 2.64 -3.79
CA THR A 12 -7.54 1.41 -4.56
C THR A 12 -6.19 0.94 -5.12
N ARG A 13 -6.12 -0.31 -5.57
CA ARG A 13 -4.91 -0.85 -6.20
C ARG A 13 -4.24 0.06 -7.26
N PRO A 14 -4.97 0.65 -8.23
CA PRO A 14 -4.34 1.57 -9.19
C PRO A 14 -3.80 2.84 -8.51
N GLU A 15 -4.57 3.45 -7.60
CA GLU A 15 -4.13 4.64 -6.87
C GLU A 15 -2.92 4.37 -5.98
N ALA A 16 -2.87 3.20 -5.33
CA ALA A 16 -1.74 2.77 -4.52
C ALA A 16 -0.49 2.55 -5.37
N ALA A 17 -0.67 2.01 -6.58
CA ALA A 17 0.41 1.82 -7.53
C ALA A 17 0.94 3.18 -8.03
N GLU A 18 0.07 4.11 -8.40
CA GLU A 18 0.45 5.49 -8.74
C GLU A 18 1.14 6.20 -7.58
N TYR A 19 0.62 6.06 -6.36
CA TYR A 19 1.21 6.65 -5.16
C TYR A 19 2.65 6.16 -4.92
N LEU A 20 2.91 4.88 -5.18
CA LEU A 20 4.22 4.28 -5.03
C LEU A 20 5.12 4.49 -6.26
N GLY A 21 4.59 5.04 -7.36
CA GLY A 21 5.31 5.19 -8.63
C GLY A 21 5.55 3.86 -9.35
N VAL A 22 4.74 2.82 -9.10
CA VAL A 22 4.86 1.51 -9.75
C VAL A 22 3.66 1.22 -10.64
N SER A 23 3.80 0.31 -11.60
CA SER A 23 2.65 -0.13 -12.40
C SER A 23 1.68 -0.97 -11.55
N PRO A 24 0.35 -0.91 -11.79
CA PRO A 24 -0.63 -1.78 -11.11
C PRO A 24 -0.35 -3.27 -11.28
N ARG A 25 0.31 -3.64 -12.39
CA ARG A 25 0.79 -5.00 -12.67
C ARG A 25 1.96 -5.41 -11.76
N THR A 26 2.85 -4.47 -11.42
CA THR A 26 3.92 -4.70 -10.44
C THR A 26 3.32 -4.92 -9.06
N LEU A 27 2.33 -4.10 -8.66
CA LEU A 27 1.61 -4.31 -7.40
C LEU A 27 0.87 -5.67 -7.38
N ALA A 28 0.42 -6.16 -8.54
CA ALA A 28 -0.12 -7.51 -8.70
C ALA A 28 0.91 -8.60 -8.43
N ASN A 29 2.08 -8.46 -9.05
CA ASN A 29 3.17 -9.39 -8.88
C ASN A 29 3.66 -9.41 -7.44
N TRP A 30 3.71 -8.27 -6.76
CA TRP A 30 4.05 -8.21 -5.33
C TRP A 30 3.06 -8.98 -4.45
N HIS A 31 1.77 -8.80 -4.71
CA HIS A 31 0.71 -9.53 -4.02
C HIS A 31 0.78 -11.05 -4.26
N SER A 32 1.23 -11.49 -5.44
CA SER A 32 1.39 -12.91 -5.77
C SER A 32 2.72 -13.51 -5.33
N SER A 33 3.80 -12.72 -5.35
CA SER A 33 5.16 -13.16 -5.05
C SER A 33 5.48 -13.13 -3.56
N GLY A 34 4.69 -12.41 -2.75
CA GLY A 34 4.86 -12.33 -1.30
C GLY A 34 6.13 -11.60 -0.84
N ARG A 35 6.93 -11.06 -1.78
CA ARG A 35 8.14 -10.29 -1.49
C ARG A 35 7.84 -8.99 -0.73
N VAL A 36 6.66 -8.43 -0.96
CA VAL A 36 6.22 -7.17 -0.39
C VAL A 36 4.92 -7.42 0.36
N LYS A 37 5.00 -7.45 1.69
CA LYS A 37 3.85 -7.64 2.58
C LYS A 37 3.30 -6.28 2.98
N ILE A 38 2.59 -5.62 2.07
CA ILE A 38 1.83 -4.42 2.40
C ILE A 38 0.45 -4.86 2.92
N PRO A 39 0.03 -4.44 4.12
CA PRO A 39 -1.32 -4.68 4.60
C PRO A 39 -2.37 -4.09 3.64
N PHE A 40 -3.40 -4.88 3.34
CA PHE A 40 -4.49 -4.45 2.49
C PHE A 40 -5.83 -4.92 3.05
N TYR A 41 -6.85 -4.09 2.84
CA TYR A 41 -8.24 -4.40 3.14
C TYR A 41 -8.91 -4.95 1.88
N LYS A 42 -9.34 -6.20 1.95
CA LYS A 42 -10.14 -6.80 0.89
C LYS A 42 -11.61 -6.46 1.12
N VAL A 43 -12.14 -5.54 0.32
CA VAL A 43 -13.55 -5.12 0.37
C VAL A 43 -14.31 -5.87 -0.73
N GLY A 44 -14.82 -7.05 -0.40
CA GLY A 44 -15.57 -7.91 -1.33
C GLY A 44 -14.69 -8.71 -2.30
N ARG A 45 -15.28 -9.19 -3.41
CA ARG A 45 -14.61 -10.11 -4.36
C ARG A 45 -13.56 -9.45 -5.27
N LYS A 46 -13.72 -8.17 -5.61
CA LYS A 46 -12.89 -7.48 -6.62
C LYS A 46 -12.15 -6.24 -6.12
N LYS A 47 -12.55 -5.63 -4.98
CA LYS A 47 -11.91 -4.39 -4.51
C LYS A 47 -10.90 -4.69 -3.41
N THR A 48 -9.66 -4.28 -3.64
CA THR A 48 -8.59 -4.29 -2.66
C THR A 48 -8.20 -2.84 -2.38
N ILE A 49 -8.24 -2.47 -1.12
CA ILE A 49 -7.95 -1.13 -0.62
C ILE A 49 -6.65 -1.18 0.19
N TYR A 50 -5.77 -0.23 -0.08
CA TYR A 50 -4.54 0.00 0.66
C TYR A 50 -4.72 1.28 1.49
N LEU A 51 -4.12 1.33 2.68
CA LEU A 51 -4.04 2.58 3.40
C LEU A 51 -2.78 3.31 2.96
N LYS A 52 -2.90 4.62 2.75
CA LYS A 52 -1.74 5.47 2.49
C LYS A 52 -0.67 5.32 3.59
N SER A 53 -1.08 5.18 4.85
CA SER A 53 -0.15 4.99 5.99
C SER A 53 0.64 3.69 5.89
N ASP A 54 0.01 2.59 5.45
CA ASP A 54 0.71 1.31 5.24
C ASP A 54 1.71 1.40 4.08
N LEU A 55 1.33 2.11 3.00
CA LEU A 55 2.24 2.36 1.87
C LEU A 55 3.43 3.24 2.29
N ASP A 56 3.20 4.25 3.12
CA ASP A 56 4.23 5.12 3.66
C ASP A 56 5.18 4.36 4.60
N ALA A 57 4.63 3.54 5.51
CA ALA A 57 5.41 2.66 6.37
C ALA A 57 6.27 1.66 5.55
N TYR A 58 5.71 1.14 4.46
CA TYR A 58 6.47 0.32 3.53
C TYR A 58 7.60 1.12 2.87
N LEU A 59 7.32 2.32 2.33
CA LEU A 59 8.34 3.20 1.75
C LEU A 59 9.46 3.53 2.75
N ALA A 60 9.10 3.82 4.00
CA ALA A 60 10.06 4.06 5.08
C ALA A 60 10.90 2.81 5.37
N SER A 61 10.31 1.60 5.34
CA SER A 61 11.02 0.34 5.55
C SER A 61 11.93 -0.04 4.39
N VAL A 62 11.57 0.28 3.13
CA VAL A 62 12.42 0.01 1.95
C VAL A 62 13.38 1.15 1.64
N ARG A 63 13.28 2.28 2.33
CA ARG A 63 14.24 3.38 2.22
C ARG A 63 15.59 2.91 2.76
N GLN A 64 16.37 2.32 1.87
CA GLN A 64 17.75 1.97 2.14
C GLN A 64 18.58 3.25 1.98
N SER A 65 18.98 3.85 3.11
CA SER A 65 20.01 4.89 3.11
C SER A 65 21.34 4.23 2.76
N ALA A 66 21.87 4.56 1.58
CA ALA A 66 23.25 4.27 1.19
C ALA A 66 24.20 5.29 1.82
#